data_AF-A0A3M6VD60-F1
#
_entry.id   AF-A0A3M6VD60-F1
#
_cell.length_a   1.000
_cell.length_b   1.000
_cell.length_c   1.000
_cell.angle_alpha   90.00
_cell.angle_beta   90.00
_cell.angle_gamma   90.00
#
_symmetry.space_group_name_H-M   'P 1'
#
loop_
_entity.id
_entity.type
_entity.pdbx_description
1 polymer ?
#
loop_
_entity_poly.entity_id
_entity_poly.type
_entity_poly.pdbx_seq_one_letter_code
_entity_poly.pdbx_strand_id
1 'polypeptide(L)'
;MAELFELEEEVIRMSSDVKDKYERDLVETVTGPNRVPIVLCGDFNNCPESPIYEYMENSFMQKPNLEGVSEVFRSAYAFYKPNALASALEHSKEALQSFKVEEGKKAEPPHTTVNFRRCWTIDYIWYTKSSLVPSRVLAIPPETELRAEDGPGNWFNQLAMTDNLNPSGRLPSGLHGNYNGIPNSVFGSDHVPIMAEFEFLCASKDRNVESNE
;
A
#
# COMPACT_ATOMS: atom_id res chain seq x y z
N MET A 1 -3.28 0.80 -18.54
CA MET A 1 -2.06 0.12 -19.05
C MET A 1 -1.10 1.12 -19.68
N ALA A 2 -1.50 1.94 -20.67
CA ALA A 2 -0.61 2.98 -21.24
C ALA A 2 -0.04 3.92 -20.16
N GLU A 3 -0.91 4.50 -19.33
CA GLU A 3 -0.52 5.40 -18.22
C GLU A 3 0.43 4.74 -17.22
N LEU A 4 0.31 3.43 -17.00
CA LEU A 4 1.16 2.68 -16.07
C LEU A 4 2.56 2.45 -16.65
N PHE A 5 2.65 2.24 -17.96
CA PHE A 5 3.93 2.15 -18.66
C PHE A 5 4.63 3.50 -18.75
N GLU A 6 3.87 4.58 -18.96
CA GLU A 6 4.41 5.96 -18.91
C GLU A 6 4.93 6.28 -17.51
N LEU A 7 4.19 5.91 -16.45
CA LEU A 7 4.66 6.05 -15.07
C LEU A 7 5.95 5.27 -14.83
N GLU A 8 6.03 4.01 -15.28
CA GLU A 8 7.25 3.20 -15.15
C GLU A 8 8.46 3.85 -15.83
N GLU A 9 8.28 4.32 -17.06
CA GLU A 9 9.35 4.97 -17.83
C GLU A 9 9.84 6.25 -17.15
N GLU A 10 8.92 7.07 -16.64
CA GLU A 10 9.27 8.29 -15.93
C GLU A 10 9.95 8.02 -14.58
N VAL A 11 9.54 6.97 -13.86
CA VAL A 11 10.21 6.58 -12.61
C VAL A 11 11.63 6.05 -12.88
N ILE A 12 11.83 5.24 -13.93
CA ILE A 12 13.17 4.78 -14.34
C ILE A 12 14.05 5.97 -14.74
N ARG A 13 13.51 6.90 -15.54
CA ARG A 13 14.24 8.09 -15.98
C ARG A 13 14.64 8.96 -14.80
N MET A 14 13.68 9.31 -13.93
CA MET A 14 13.94 10.15 -12.76
C MET A 14 14.91 9.51 -11.78
N SER A 15 14.79 8.20 -11.52
CA SER A 15 15.71 7.49 -10.61
C SER A 15 17.12 7.39 -11.17
N SER A 16 17.25 7.23 -12.50
CA SER A 16 18.56 7.26 -13.18
C SER A 16 19.17 8.66 -13.14
N ASP A 17 18.39 9.71 -13.42
CA ASP A 17 18.85 11.11 -13.32
C ASP A 17 19.33 11.45 -11.90
N VAL A 18 18.61 10.98 -10.87
CA VAL A 18 19.01 11.16 -9.46
C VAL A 18 20.29 10.39 -9.16
N LYS A 19 20.41 9.15 -9.62
CA LYS A 19 21.61 8.32 -9.43
C LYS A 19 22.84 8.99 -10.03
N ASP A 20 22.76 9.43 -11.27
CA ASP A 20 23.88 10.04 -11.99
C ASP A 20 24.26 11.39 -11.38
N LYS A 21 23.27 12.20 -10.99
CA LYS A 21 23.51 13.51 -10.38
C LYS A 21 24.22 13.42 -9.03
N TYR A 22 23.86 12.42 -8.22
CA TYR A 22 24.37 12.26 -6.85
C TYR A 22 25.34 11.09 -6.70
N GLU A 23 25.91 10.57 -7.80
CA GLU A 23 26.75 9.36 -7.80
C GLU A 23 27.84 9.38 -6.71
N ARG A 24 28.53 10.53 -6.55
CA ARG A 24 29.59 10.69 -5.55
C ARG A 24 29.06 10.67 -4.13
N ASP A 25 27.91 11.30 -3.89
CA ASP A 25 27.29 11.40 -2.57
C ASP A 25 26.65 10.08 -2.16
N LEU A 26 26.11 9.31 -3.13
CA LEU A 26 25.47 8.01 -2.91
C LEU A 26 26.43 6.97 -2.32
N VAL A 27 27.73 7.05 -2.63
CA VAL A 27 28.77 6.17 -2.05
C VAL A 27 28.76 6.22 -0.52
N GLU A 28 28.50 7.40 0.05
CA GLU A 28 28.52 7.63 1.50
C GLU A 28 27.16 7.38 2.16
N THR A 29 26.11 7.10 1.37
CA THR A 29 24.77 6.83 1.89
C THR A 29 24.62 5.42 2.45
N VAL A 30 23.64 5.26 3.34
CA VAL A 30 23.29 3.97 3.96
C VAL A 30 22.92 2.92 2.91
N THR A 31 22.30 3.32 1.80
CA THR A 31 21.86 2.42 0.72
C THR A 31 22.97 2.05 -0.26
N GLY A 32 24.14 2.70 -0.16
CA GLY A 32 25.31 2.47 -1.01
C GLY A 32 25.21 3.13 -2.40
N PRO A 33 26.27 3.01 -3.22
CA PRO A 33 26.45 3.80 -4.45
C PRO A 33 25.46 3.48 -5.57
N ASN A 34 24.85 2.29 -5.54
CA ASN A 34 24.08 1.76 -6.67
C ASN A 34 22.57 1.77 -6.46
N ARG A 35 22.07 2.31 -5.33
CA ARG A 35 20.64 2.21 -4.97
C ARG A 35 20.07 3.56 -4.60
N VAL A 36 19.06 3.97 -5.35
CA VAL A 36 18.19 5.10 -5.01
C VAL A 36 16.92 4.52 -4.38
N PRO A 37 16.64 4.78 -3.09
CA PRO A 37 15.41 4.32 -2.45
C PRO A 37 14.20 5.06 -3.04
N ILE A 38 13.18 4.31 -3.48
CA ILE A 38 11.97 4.88 -4.09
C ILE A 38 10.76 4.45 -3.25
N VAL A 39 9.87 5.41 -2.98
CA VAL A 39 8.55 5.19 -2.42
C VAL A 39 7.53 5.81 -3.36
N LEU A 40 6.51 5.03 -3.76
CA LEU A 40 5.42 5.45 -4.62
C LEU A 40 4.09 5.22 -3.89
N CYS A 41 3.36 6.31 -3.66
CA CYS A 41 2.07 6.30 -2.97
C CYS A 41 0.95 6.70 -3.93
N GLY A 42 -0.24 6.11 -3.77
CA GLY A 42 -1.42 6.59 -4.47
C GLY A 42 -2.64 5.69 -4.32
N ASP A 43 -3.77 6.21 -4.82
CA ASP A 43 -4.98 5.44 -5.10
C ASP A 43 -4.86 4.81 -6.49
N PHE A 44 -4.71 3.49 -6.53
CA PHE A 44 -4.59 2.72 -7.76
C PHE A 44 -5.95 2.28 -8.30
N ASN A 45 -7.05 2.48 -7.56
CA ASN A 45 -8.40 2.02 -7.89
C ASN A 45 -8.49 0.51 -8.22
N ASN A 46 -7.59 -0.30 -7.66
CA ASN A 46 -7.45 -1.72 -7.97
C ASN A 46 -7.18 -2.52 -6.69
N CYS A 47 -7.80 -3.69 -6.54
CA CYS A 47 -7.61 -4.55 -5.38
C CYS A 47 -6.32 -5.37 -5.46
N PRO A 48 -5.87 -6.00 -4.35
CA PRO A 48 -4.65 -6.82 -4.32
C PRO A 48 -4.68 -8.03 -5.27
N GLU A 49 -5.86 -8.49 -5.69
CA GLU A 49 -6.03 -9.57 -6.67
C GLU A 49 -5.93 -9.10 -8.13
N SER A 50 -5.83 -7.80 -8.37
CA SER A 50 -5.81 -7.24 -9.72
C SER A 50 -4.49 -7.54 -10.45
N PRO A 51 -4.51 -7.58 -11.79
CA PRO A 51 -3.29 -7.65 -12.59
C PRO A 51 -2.35 -6.45 -12.41
N ILE A 52 -2.88 -5.29 -11.97
CA ILE A 52 -2.07 -4.10 -11.70
C ILE A 52 -1.21 -4.31 -10.46
N TYR A 53 -1.79 -4.86 -9.38
CA TYR A 53 -1.01 -5.21 -8.19
C TYR A 53 0.08 -6.22 -8.54
N GLU A 54 -0.25 -7.26 -9.30
CA GLU A 54 0.72 -8.28 -9.74
C GLU A 54 1.85 -7.68 -10.59
N TYR A 55 1.52 -6.76 -11.49
CA TYR A 55 2.51 -6.06 -12.30
C TYR A 55 3.41 -5.16 -11.44
N MET A 56 2.86 -4.41 -10.48
CA MET A 56 3.65 -3.58 -9.56
C MET A 56 4.63 -4.42 -8.73
N GLU A 57 4.23 -5.61 -8.29
CA GLU A 57 5.09 -6.49 -7.47
C GLU A 57 6.17 -7.22 -8.29
N ASN A 58 5.87 -7.64 -9.53
CA ASN A 58 6.73 -8.58 -10.26
C ASN A 58 7.40 -8.01 -11.52
N SER A 59 6.88 -6.91 -12.08
CA SER A 59 7.26 -6.45 -13.42
C SER A 59 7.62 -4.96 -13.49
N PHE A 60 7.13 -4.14 -12.56
CA PHE A 60 7.42 -2.71 -12.54
C PHE A 60 8.91 -2.45 -12.32
N MET A 61 9.49 -1.62 -13.18
CA MET A 61 10.93 -1.35 -13.28
C MET A 61 11.81 -2.54 -13.68
N GLN A 62 11.21 -3.56 -14.32
CA GLN A 62 11.92 -4.76 -14.79
C GLN A 62 11.96 -4.85 -16.33
N LYS A 63 11.64 -3.77 -17.05
CA LYS A 63 11.69 -3.74 -18.51
C LYS A 63 13.12 -3.99 -19.03
N PRO A 64 13.37 -5.10 -19.76
CA PRO A 64 14.72 -5.45 -20.20
C PRO A 64 15.28 -4.51 -21.28
N ASN A 65 14.42 -3.77 -21.96
CA ASN A 65 14.77 -2.89 -23.08
C ASN A 65 14.92 -1.41 -22.67
N LEU A 66 14.80 -1.09 -21.38
CA LEU A 66 15.01 0.27 -20.88
C LEU A 66 16.26 0.30 -20.02
N GLU A 67 17.27 1.06 -20.45
CA GLU A 67 18.48 1.29 -19.65
C GLU A 67 18.13 2.17 -18.44
N GLY A 68 18.70 1.84 -17.28
CA GLY A 68 18.51 2.62 -16.06
C GLY A 68 18.51 1.77 -14.80
N VAL A 69 17.97 2.34 -13.72
CA VAL A 69 17.80 1.66 -12.43
C VAL A 69 16.70 0.61 -12.54
N SER A 70 16.98 -0.60 -12.06
CA SER A 70 16.00 -1.68 -11.93
C SER A 70 15.86 -2.08 -10.47
N GLU A 71 14.62 -2.07 -9.97
CA GLU A 71 14.30 -2.33 -8.56
C GLU A 71 13.03 -3.16 -8.43
N VAL A 72 12.98 -3.97 -7.37
CA VAL A 72 11.80 -4.78 -7.05
C VAL A 72 10.96 -4.06 -6.00
N PHE A 73 9.68 -3.85 -6.32
CA PHE A 73 8.74 -3.18 -5.44
C PHE A 73 7.96 -4.14 -4.58
N ARG A 74 7.48 -3.63 -3.45
CA ARG A 74 6.56 -4.32 -2.55
C ARG A 74 5.66 -3.30 -1.88
N SER A 75 4.42 -3.69 -1.57
CA SER A 75 3.52 -2.87 -0.75
C SER A 75 3.97 -2.89 0.71
N ALA A 76 4.00 -1.74 1.37
CA ALA A 76 4.33 -1.62 2.80
C ALA A 76 3.33 -2.39 3.69
N TYR A 77 2.09 -2.54 3.21
CA TYR A 77 1.00 -3.24 3.88
C TYR A 77 0.89 -4.72 3.49
N ALA A 78 1.77 -5.23 2.62
CA ALA A 78 1.88 -6.67 2.32
C ALA A 78 2.29 -7.54 3.53
N PHE A 79 2.58 -6.90 4.68
CA PHE A 79 2.84 -7.48 6.00
C PHE A 79 2.00 -6.78 7.07
N TYR A 80 0.74 -6.47 6.77
CA TYR A 80 -0.09 -5.58 7.58
C TYR A 80 -0.23 -6.03 9.03
N LYS A 81 -0.69 -7.27 9.31
CA LYS A 81 -0.99 -7.70 10.69
C LYS A 81 0.24 -7.60 11.61
N PRO A 82 1.42 -8.15 11.26
CA PRO A 82 2.61 -7.98 12.07
C PRO A 82 3.05 -6.51 12.21
N ASN A 83 3.04 -5.73 11.13
CA ASN A 83 3.52 -4.34 11.15
C ASN A 83 2.58 -3.42 11.93
N ALA A 84 1.27 -3.64 11.85
CA ALA A 84 0.27 -2.90 12.62
C ALA A 84 0.33 -3.26 14.11
N LEU A 85 0.58 -4.54 14.43
CA LEU A 85 0.82 -4.98 15.81
C LEU A 85 2.13 -4.41 16.37
N ALA A 86 3.19 -4.35 15.57
CA ALA A 86 4.44 -3.70 15.96
C ALA A 86 4.21 -2.22 16.26
N SER A 87 3.35 -1.53 15.50
CA SER A 87 2.91 -0.16 15.81
C SER A 87 2.13 -0.04 17.12
N ALA A 88 1.28 -1.03 17.43
CA ALA A 88 0.39 -1.00 18.59
C ALA A 88 1.03 -1.48 19.90
N LEU A 89 2.12 -2.26 19.84
CA LEU A 89 2.79 -2.86 21.00
C LEU A 89 4.23 -2.34 21.09
N GLU A 90 4.53 -1.52 22.10
CA GLU A 90 5.91 -1.15 22.43
C GLU A 90 6.75 -2.36 22.91
N HIS A 91 6.14 -3.45 23.38
CA HIS A 91 6.88 -4.58 23.96
C HIS A 91 6.16 -5.94 23.83
N SER A 92 6.66 -6.83 22.96
CA SER A 92 6.80 -8.28 23.18
C SER A 92 7.25 -8.95 21.86
N LYS A 93 8.52 -9.35 21.80
CA LYS A 93 9.07 -10.11 20.66
C LYS A 93 8.45 -11.52 20.56
N GLU A 94 7.93 -12.05 21.66
CA GLU A 94 7.38 -13.40 21.73
C GLU A 94 6.00 -13.52 21.05
N ALA A 95 5.16 -12.48 21.13
CA ALA A 95 3.85 -12.49 20.48
C ALA A 95 3.97 -12.50 18.94
N LEU A 96 4.93 -11.75 18.40
CA LEU A 96 5.21 -11.65 16.95
C LEU A 96 5.64 -12.99 16.32
N GLN A 97 6.36 -13.84 17.06
CA GLN A 97 6.84 -15.14 16.56
C GLN A 97 5.75 -16.23 16.47
N SER A 98 4.62 -16.05 17.14
CA SER A 98 3.52 -17.02 17.17
C SER A 98 2.49 -16.83 16.05
N PHE A 99 2.47 -15.66 15.40
CA PHE A 99 1.59 -15.40 14.28
C PHE A 99 2.14 -16.06 13.02
N LYS A 100 1.33 -16.89 12.36
CA LYS A 100 1.58 -17.28 10.98
C LYS A 100 1.58 -15.99 10.15
N VAL A 101 2.76 -15.61 9.65
CA VAL A 101 2.92 -14.45 8.79
C VAL A 101 2.32 -14.83 7.45
N GLU A 102 1.09 -14.40 7.20
CA GLU A 102 0.61 -14.28 5.83
C GLU A 102 1.36 -13.10 5.20
N GLU A 103 1.91 -13.30 4.00
CA GLU A 103 2.69 -12.31 3.26
C GLU A 103 2.04 -12.06 1.89
N GLY A 104 2.31 -10.88 1.33
CA GLY A 104 1.89 -10.50 -0.01
C GLY A 104 0.42 -10.08 -0.08
N LYS A 105 -0.19 -10.21 -1.26
CA LYS A 105 -1.56 -9.69 -1.53
C LYS A 105 -2.65 -10.12 -0.53
N LYS A 106 -2.52 -11.30 0.10
CA LYS A 106 -3.49 -11.81 1.08
C LYS A 106 -3.36 -11.17 2.47
N ALA A 107 -2.22 -10.55 2.72
CA ALA A 107 -1.90 -9.93 4.00
C ALA A 107 -2.15 -8.42 4.00
N GLU A 108 -2.57 -7.85 2.87
CA GLU A 108 -3.05 -6.47 2.78
C GLU A 108 -4.23 -6.24 3.73
N PRO A 109 -4.50 -4.98 4.15
CA PRO A 109 -5.68 -4.68 4.93
C PRO A 109 -6.96 -5.04 4.16
N PRO A 110 -8.07 -5.28 4.86
CA PRO A 110 -9.34 -5.60 4.20
C PRO A 110 -9.89 -4.44 3.38
N HIS A 111 -9.63 -3.19 3.80
CA HIS A 111 -10.12 -1.99 3.14
C HIS A 111 -9.18 -0.80 3.33
N THR A 112 -9.18 0.09 2.36
CA THR A 112 -8.68 1.48 2.48
C THR A 112 -9.75 2.50 2.11
N THR A 113 -10.83 2.07 1.46
CA THR A 113 -12.06 2.83 1.29
C THR A 113 -13.25 2.02 1.78
N VAL A 114 -14.17 2.67 2.50
CA VAL A 114 -15.43 2.06 2.94
C VAL A 114 -16.55 3.06 2.66
N ASN A 115 -17.35 2.81 1.64
CA ASN A 115 -18.54 3.57 1.34
C ASN A 115 -19.71 2.62 1.06
N PHE A 116 -20.83 3.16 0.55
CA PHE A 116 -22.01 2.35 0.28
C PHE A 116 -21.85 1.42 -0.94
N ARG A 117 -20.91 1.70 -1.85
CA ARG A 117 -20.63 0.90 -3.06
C ARG A 117 -19.41 0.01 -2.92
N ARG A 118 -18.41 0.41 -2.13
CA ARG A 118 -17.08 -0.20 -2.08
C ARG A 118 -16.62 -0.40 -0.63
N CYS A 119 -15.93 -1.50 -0.40
CA CYS A 119 -15.25 -1.82 0.86
C CYS A 119 -14.01 -2.63 0.50
N TRP A 120 -12.98 -1.96 -0.03
CA TRP A 120 -11.80 -2.61 -0.63
C TRP A 120 -10.52 -1.83 -0.35
N THR A 121 -9.39 -2.52 -0.45
CA THR A 121 -8.04 -1.93 -0.46
C THR A 121 -7.69 -1.52 -1.88
N ILE A 122 -7.46 -0.23 -2.08
CA ILE A 122 -7.10 0.36 -3.38
C ILE A 122 -5.98 1.39 -3.28
N ASP A 123 -5.62 1.79 -2.06
CA ASP A 123 -4.55 2.73 -1.75
C ASP A 123 -3.31 1.95 -1.32
N TYR A 124 -2.15 2.29 -1.89
CA TYR A 124 -0.90 1.56 -1.63
C TYR A 124 0.27 2.50 -1.39
N ILE A 125 1.21 2.04 -0.55
CA ILE A 125 2.55 2.59 -0.42
C ILE A 125 3.52 1.52 -0.95
N TRP A 126 3.96 1.68 -2.19
CA TRP A 126 4.96 0.83 -2.81
C TRP A 126 6.36 1.33 -2.47
N TYR A 127 7.27 0.41 -2.15
CA TYR A 127 8.66 0.75 -1.83
C TYR A 127 9.65 -0.20 -2.50
N THR A 128 10.87 0.26 -2.73
CA THR A 128 11.98 -0.55 -3.24
C THR A 128 12.51 -1.47 -2.14
N LYS A 129 12.29 -2.78 -2.30
CA LYS A 129 12.61 -3.82 -1.30
C LYS A 129 14.12 -3.92 -1.00
N SER A 130 14.96 -3.47 -1.91
CA SER A 130 16.42 -3.55 -1.80
C SER A 130 17.02 -2.55 -0.80
N SER A 131 16.30 -1.46 -0.49
CA SER A 131 16.83 -0.30 0.23
C SER A 131 16.00 0.11 1.43
N LEU A 132 14.73 -0.32 1.51
CA LEU A 132 13.81 0.03 2.58
C LEU A 132 13.14 -1.22 3.15
N VAL A 133 12.77 -1.16 4.42
CA VAL A 133 11.87 -2.14 5.06
C VAL A 133 10.88 -1.40 5.95
N PRO A 134 9.57 -1.67 5.85
CA PRO A 134 8.59 -1.06 6.76
C PRO A 134 8.78 -1.64 8.16
N SER A 135 9.02 -0.77 9.14
CA SER A 135 9.15 -1.14 10.56
C SER A 135 7.80 -1.06 11.28
N ARG A 136 6.96 -0.09 10.89
CA ARG A 136 5.63 0.18 11.47
C ARG A 136 4.68 0.63 10.38
N VAL A 137 3.41 0.25 10.50
CA VAL A 137 2.33 0.80 9.66
C VAL A 137 1.14 1.23 10.52
N LEU A 138 0.40 2.23 10.06
CA LEU A 138 -0.82 2.67 10.74
C LEU A 138 -1.91 1.60 10.59
N ALA A 139 -2.46 1.18 11.72
CA ALA A 139 -3.59 0.26 11.74
C ALA A 139 -4.82 0.91 11.10
N ILE A 140 -5.47 0.17 10.22
CA ILE A 140 -6.72 0.55 9.58
C ILE A 140 -7.88 0.36 10.57
N PRO A 141 -8.74 1.38 10.77
CA PRO A 141 -9.94 1.25 11.58
C PRO A 141 -10.85 0.11 11.08
N PRO A 142 -11.43 -0.70 11.97
CA PRO A 142 -12.32 -1.78 11.57
C PRO A 142 -13.57 -1.24 10.86
N GLU A 143 -14.15 -2.03 9.96
CA GLU A 143 -15.35 -1.65 9.21
C GLU A 143 -16.50 -1.23 10.15
N THR A 144 -16.63 -1.86 11.31
CA THR A 144 -17.66 -1.52 12.30
C THR A 144 -17.55 -0.09 12.83
N GLU A 145 -16.34 0.47 12.90
CA GLU A 145 -16.10 1.85 13.29
C GLU A 145 -16.39 2.82 12.14
N LEU A 146 -15.92 2.47 10.94
CA LEU A 146 -16.12 3.29 9.73
C LEU A 146 -17.60 3.38 9.33
N ARG A 147 -18.41 2.37 9.70
CA ARG A 147 -19.86 2.31 9.47
C ARG A 147 -20.69 2.63 10.71
N ALA A 148 -20.08 3.19 11.77
CA ALA A 148 -20.79 3.41 13.03
C ALA A 148 -21.91 4.47 12.94
N GLU A 149 -21.82 5.40 11.99
CA GLU A 149 -22.77 6.51 11.86
C GLU A 149 -23.83 6.27 10.79
N ASP A 150 -25.12 6.23 11.20
CA ASP A 150 -26.28 6.03 10.32
C ASP A 150 -26.55 7.20 9.35
N GLY A 151 -25.76 8.27 9.45
CA GLY A 151 -25.88 9.49 8.67
C GLY A 151 -27.11 10.33 9.06
N PRO A 152 -27.42 11.38 8.28
CA PRO A 152 -28.57 12.22 8.54
C PRO A 152 -29.88 11.44 8.42
N GLY A 153 -30.83 11.63 9.34
CA GLY A 153 -32.13 10.94 9.27
C GLY A 153 -32.79 11.05 7.88
N ASN A 154 -33.32 9.94 7.36
CA ASN A 154 -33.95 9.81 6.04
C ASN A 154 -33.04 9.99 4.80
N TRP A 155 -31.72 10.10 4.94
CA TRP A 155 -30.81 10.23 3.79
C TRP A 155 -30.86 9.00 2.85
N PHE A 156 -30.98 7.79 3.41
CA PHE A 156 -31.19 6.55 2.64
C PHE A 156 -32.45 6.59 1.77
N ASN A 157 -33.55 7.12 2.31
CA ASN A 157 -34.81 7.22 1.57
C ASN A 157 -34.68 8.20 0.39
N GLN A 158 -33.86 9.25 0.54
CA GLN A 158 -33.57 10.18 -0.55
C GLN A 158 -32.71 9.53 -1.63
N LEU A 159 -31.65 8.78 -1.27
CA LEU A 159 -30.85 8.06 -2.27
C LEU A 159 -31.64 7.02 -3.02
N ALA A 160 -32.45 6.21 -2.33
CA ALA A 160 -33.30 5.20 -2.93
C ALA A 160 -34.34 5.79 -3.90
N MET A 161 -34.74 7.05 -3.70
CA MET A 161 -35.63 7.79 -4.61
C MET A 161 -34.89 8.38 -5.82
N THR A 162 -33.59 8.66 -5.71
CA THR A 162 -32.78 9.24 -6.80
C THR A 162 -32.06 8.21 -7.66
N ASP A 163 -31.81 7.00 -7.15
CA ASP A 163 -31.11 5.97 -7.91
C ASP A 163 -32.08 5.30 -8.91
N ASN A 164 -32.18 5.86 -10.13
CA ASN A 164 -32.98 5.34 -11.25
C ASN A 164 -32.63 3.89 -11.64
N LEU A 165 -31.54 3.35 -11.10
CA LEU A 165 -31.07 1.98 -11.30
C LEU A 165 -31.68 0.97 -10.30
N ASN A 166 -32.49 1.41 -9.33
CA ASN A 166 -33.15 0.53 -8.38
C ASN A 166 -34.67 0.76 -8.32
N PRO A 167 -35.44 0.37 -9.37
CA PRO A 167 -36.88 0.67 -9.49
C PRO A 167 -37.76 0.07 -8.39
N SER A 168 -37.19 -0.81 -7.55
CA SER A 168 -37.89 -1.50 -6.49
C SER A 168 -37.78 -0.81 -5.13
N GLY A 169 -36.87 0.15 -4.95
CA GLY A 169 -36.59 0.78 -3.64
C GLY A 169 -36.25 -0.22 -2.52
N ARG A 170 -36.01 -1.49 -2.86
CA ARG A 170 -35.73 -2.54 -1.88
C ARG A 170 -34.24 -2.65 -1.71
N LEU A 171 -33.79 -2.37 -0.48
CA LEU A 171 -32.55 -2.93 0.04
C LEU A 171 -32.57 -4.45 -0.21
N PRO A 172 -31.43 -5.09 -0.57
CA PRO A 172 -31.36 -6.54 -0.61
C PRO A 172 -31.88 -7.06 0.72
N SER A 173 -32.97 -7.82 0.68
CA SER A 173 -33.82 -8.21 1.82
C SER A 173 -33.17 -9.22 2.78
N GLY A 174 -31.85 -9.13 2.97
CA GLY A 174 -31.05 -9.95 3.87
C GLY A 174 -29.85 -9.24 4.51
N LEU A 175 -29.69 -7.92 4.30
CA LEU A 175 -28.57 -7.14 4.80
C LEU A 175 -28.95 -6.43 6.11
N HIS A 176 -28.59 -7.03 7.25
CA HIS A 176 -28.68 -6.40 8.57
C HIS A 176 -27.43 -5.54 8.79
N GLY A 177 -27.57 -4.23 8.93
CA GLY A 177 -26.45 -3.35 9.29
C GLY A 177 -26.55 -1.96 8.67
N ASN A 178 -25.69 -1.06 9.17
CA ASN A 178 -25.49 0.25 8.59
C ASN A 178 -24.53 0.13 7.40
N TYR A 179 -24.98 0.54 6.20
CA TYR A 179 -24.15 0.56 4.98
C TYR A 179 -23.62 1.95 4.65
N ASN A 180 -23.86 2.93 5.53
CA ASN A 180 -23.06 4.14 5.53
C ASN A 180 -21.62 3.74 5.78
N GLY A 181 -20.71 4.43 5.11
CA GLY A 181 -19.30 4.33 5.42
C GLY A 181 -18.79 5.74 5.66
N ILE A 182 -17.67 6.03 5.04
CA ILE A 182 -16.99 7.31 5.05
C ILE A 182 -17.15 7.99 3.67
N PRO A 183 -17.16 9.33 3.58
CA PRO A 183 -17.04 10.27 4.69
C PRO A 183 -18.30 10.30 5.58
N ASN A 184 -18.10 10.65 6.84
CA ASN A 184 -19.14 10.87 7.84
C ASN A 184 -18.70 11.98 8.82
N SER A 185 -19.41 12.19 9.93
CA SER A 185 -19.09 13.27 10.88
C SER A 185 -17.75 13.10 11.61
N VAL A 186 -17.21 11.88 11.63
CA VAL A 186 -15.93 11.54 12.26
C VAL A 186 -14.80 11.47 11.22
N PHE A 187 -15.08 10.92 10.04
CA PHE A 187 -14.11 10.71 8.97
C PHE A 187 -14.42 11.61 7.76
N GLY A 188 -13.56 12.59 7.49
CA GLY A 188 -13.80 13.62 6.46
C GLY A 188 -13.53 13.20 5.00
N SER A 189 -13.10 11.97 4.74
CA SER A 189 -12.80 11.43 3.40
C SER A 189 -13.45 10.05 3.24
N ASP A 190 -13.70 9.61 2.01
CA ASP A 190 -14.10 8.24 1.66
C ASP A 190 -12.93 7.24 1.67
N HIS A 191 -11.71 7.70 1.92
CA HIS A 191 -10.52 6.88 2.12
C HIS A 191 -9.99 7.02 3.55
N VAL A 192 -9.46 5.94 4.08
CA VAL A 192 -8.69 5.95 5.33
C VAL A 192 -7.24 6.33 5.02
N PRO A 193 -6.58 7.12 5.88
CA PRO A 193 -5.17 7.40 5.70
C PRO A 193 -4.34 6.13 5.88
N ILE A 194 -3.39 5.90 4.98
CA ILE A 194 -2.35 4.88 5.12
C ILE A 194 -1.03 5.56 5.44
N MET A 195 -0.22 4.94 6.32
CA MET A 195 1.07 5.49 6.76
C MET A 195 2.02 4.35 7.10
N ALA A 196 3.28 4.49 6.69
CA ALA A 196 4.35 3.54 6.97
C ALA A 196 5.60 4.27 7.45
N GLU A 197 6.24 3.72 8.46
CA GLU A 197 7.60 4.08 8.88
C GLU A 197 8.57 3.09 8.25
N PHE A 198 9.64 3.61 7.65
CA PHE A 198 10.65 2.80 6.98
C PHE A 198 12.02 2.91 7.67
N GLU A 199 12.70 1.78 7.71
CA GLU A 199 14.13 1.71 8.01
C GLU A 199 14.93 1.50 6.73
N PHE A 200 16.09 2.15 6.64
CA PHE A 200 17.01 1.94 5.52
C PHE A 200 17.79 0.63 5.70
N LEU A 201 17.84 -0.16 4.64
CA LEU A 201 18.70 -1.34 4.58
C LEU A 201 20.12 -0.90 4.20
N CYS A 202 21.07 -1.12 5.10
CA CYS A 202 22.49 -0.89 4.83
C CYS A 202 22.94 -1.72 3.63
N ALA A 203 23.63 -1.11 2.67
CA ALA A 203 24.39 -1.86 1.69
C ALA A 203 25.37 -2.78 2.43
N SER A 204 25.20 -4.10 2.29
CA SER A 204 26.20 -5.04 2.77
C SER A 204 27.50 -4.69 2.05
N LYS A 205 28.56 -4.34 2.80
CA LYS A 205 29.91 -4.40 2.25
C LYS A 205 30.06 -5.81 1.71
N ASP A 206 30.20 -5.96 0.40
CA ASP A 206 30.61 -7.22 -0.19
C ASP A 206 31.88 -7.64 0.55
N ARG A 207 31.74 -8.60 1.47
CA ARG A 207 32.90 -9.28 2.05
C ARG A 207 33.38 -10.18 0.93
N ASN A 208 34.13 -9.59 0.00
CA ASN A 208 35.14 -10.31 -0.75
C ASN A 208 36.15 -10.80 0.29
N VAL A 209 35.82 -11.94 0.90
CA VAL A 209 36.83 -12.85 1.39
C VAL A 209 37.49 -13.36 0.12
N GLU A 210 38.50 -12.64 -0.34
CA GLU A 210 39.57 -13.25 -1.13
C GLU A 210 40.07 -14.41 -0.29
N SER A 211 39.58 -15.61 -0.61
CA SER A 211 40.21 -16.85 -0.22
C SER A 211 41.57 -16.90 -0.89
N ASN A 212 42.56 -16.30 -0.23
CA ASN A 212 43.95 -16.71 -0.37
C ASN A 212 44.05 -18.14 0.16
N GLU A 213 44.10 -19.10 -0.76
CA GLU A 213 44.98 -20.29 -0.74
C GLU A 213 44.94 -21.02 -2.08
#